data_AF-A0A7M2YAS5-F1
#
_entry.id   AF-A0A7M2YAS5-F1
#
_cell.length_a   1.000
_cell.length_b   1.000
_cell.length_c   1.000
_cell.angle_alpha   90.00
_cell.angle_beta   90.00
_cell.angle_gamma   90.00
#
_symmetry.space_group_name_H-M   'P 1'
#
loop_
_entity.id
_entity.type
_entity.pdbx_description
1 polymer ?
#
loop_
_entity_poly.entity_id
_entity_poly.type
_entity_poly.pdbx_seq_one_letter_code
_entity_poly.pdbx_strand_id
1 'polypeptide(L)'
;MKKIIFLVLFMLFSKSYSQTNYFPMPSNGDEIFHIVSKNVLVKRISEKRAWVKYVDDDKRVKSKSGKIISVKGGYLMSKSEFKCTPISERMHKTFTIIEYDGKNEPLGSKEYSYPDWETVPPETNIDSIARFVCDGEINL
;
A
#
# COMPACT_ATOMS: atom_id res chain seq x y z
N MET A 1 14.56 47.06 26.37
CA MET A 1 13.90 45.76 26.63
C MET A 1 12.84 45.43 25.56
N LYS A 2 13.20 45.43 24.26
CA LYS A 2 12.25 45.15 23.14
C LYS A 2 12.62 43.90 22.32
N LYS A 3 13.77 43.27 22.60
CA LYS A 3 14.28 42.13 21.81
C LYS A 3 13.81 40.75 22.30
N ILE A 4 13.26 40.66 23.51
CA ILE A 4 12.82 39.38 24.12
C ILE A 4 11.43 38.96 23.63
N ILE A 5 10.60 39.92 23.21
CA ILE A 5 9.20 39.66 22.81
C ILE A 5 9.11 38.86 21.50
N PHE A 6 10.10 39.00 20.60
CA PHE A 6 10.09 38.27 19.32
C PHE A 6 10.36 36.77 19.46
N LEU A 7 11.05 36.34 20.51
CA LEU A 7 11.44 34.94 20.69
C LEU A 7 10.30 34.07 21.21
N VAL A 8 9.36 34.66 21.94
CA VAL A 8 8.15 33.98 22.44
C VAL A 8 7.11 33.82 21.32
N LEU A 9 7.04 34.74 20.36
CA LEU A 9 6.08 34.67 19.26
C LEU A 9 6.38 33.54 18.26
N PHE A 10 7.64 33.13 18.12
CA PHE A 10 8.03 32.07 17.18
C PHE A 10 7.63 30.68 17.67
N MET A 11 7.44 30.49 18.98
CA MET A 11 7.04 29.19 19.55
C MET A 11 5.54 28.88 19.45
N LEU A 12 4.69 29.85 19.05
CA LEU A 12 3.24 29.66 18.98
C LEU A 12 2.75 29.16 17.61
N PHE A 13 3.64 28.98 16.63
CA PHE A 13 3.28 28.55 15.27
C PHE A 13 3.69 27.12 14.92
N SER A 14 4.14 26.31 15.88
CA SER A 14 4.27 24.86 15.68
C SER A 14 2.89 24.20 15.71
N LYS A 15 2.04 24.55 14.73
CA LYS A 15 0.95 23.67 14.30
C LYS A 15 1.64 22.43 13.73
N SER A 16 1.73 21.39 14.54
CA SER A 16 2.03 20.05 14.07
C SER A 16 0.93 19.65 13.09
N TYR A 17 1.15 19.91 11.81
CA TYR A 17 0.41 19.26 10.75
C TYR A 17 0.75 17.77 10.88
N SER A 18 -0.16 17.02 11.49
CA SER A 18 -0.18 15.58 11.41
C SER A 18 -0.34 15.24 9.93
N GLN A 19 0.79 15.00 9.26
CA GLN A 19 0.80 14.41 7.94
C GLN A 19 0.24 13.01 8.12
N THR A 20 -1.06 12.86 7.88
CA THR A 20 -1.61 11.54 7.63
C THR A 20 -0.91 11.05 6.37
N ASN A 21 0.01 10.10 6.54
CA ASN A 21 0.70 9.46 5.42
C ASN A 21 -0.38 8.76 4.57
N TYR A 22 -0.86 9.48 3.57
CA TYR A 22 -1.68 8.97 2.50
C TYR A 22 -0.73 8.13 1.65
N PHE A 23 -0.91 6.82 1.66
CA PHE A 23 -0.18 5.90 0.79
C PHE A 23 -0.99 5.78 -0.50
N PRO A 24 -0.66 6.52 -1.57
CA PRO A 24 -1.34 6.34 -2.84
C PRO A 24 -1.03 4.92 -3.34
N MET A 25 -2.08 4.11 -3.56
CA MET A 25 -1.93 2.91 -4.36
C MET A 25 -1.50 3.33 -5.78
N PRO A 26 -0.44 2.75 -6.35
CA PRO A 26 0.00 3.10 -7.70
C PRO A 26 -1.10 2.75 -8.70
N SER A 27 -1.44 3.72 -9.56
CA SER A 27 -2.48 3.59 -10.58
C SER A 27 -1.97 3.03 -11.91
N ASN A 28 -0.65 2.90 -12.09
CA ASN A 28 0.01 2.39 -13.29
C ASN A 28 1.34 1.72 -12.90
N GLY A 29 1.48 0.43 -13.20
CA GLY A 29 2.70 -0.35 -13.10
C GLY A 29 2.44 -1.79 -13.54
N ASP A 30 3.40 -2.43 -14.21
CA ASP A 30 3.30 -3.84 -14.61
C ASP A 30 3.08 -4.72 -13.36
N GLU A 31 1.90 -5.33 -13.27
CA GLU A 31 1.38 -5.96 -12.05
C GLU A 31 2.05 -7.32 -11.77
N ILE A 32 3.11 -7.35 -10.97
CA ILE A 32 3.73 -8.61 -10.53
C ILE A 32 3.26 -8.95 -9.11
N PHE A 33 2.21 -9.78 -9.02
CA PHE A 33 1.67 -10.28 -7.76
C PHE A 33 2.50 -11.43 -7.19
N HIS A 34 3.31 -11.17 -6.17
CA HIS A 34 3.93 -12.24 -5.37
C HIS A 34 3.07 -12.58 -4.15
N ILE A 35 2.22 -13.60 -4.28
CA ILE A 35 1.27 -13.99 -3.24
C ILE A 35 1.81 -15.16 -2.41
N VAL A 36 2.07 -14.89 -1.13
CA VAL A 36 2.35 -15.94 -0.13
C VAL A 36 1.06 -16.21 0.64
N SER A 37 0.32 -17.25 0.24
CA SER A 37 -0.94 -17.60 0.89
C SER A 37 -0.78 -18.63 2.01
N LYS A 38 -1.33 -18.36 3.19
CA LYS A 38 -1.55 -19.37 4.24
C LYS A 38 -3.05 -19.59 4.38
N ASN A 39 -3.53 -20.80 4.10
CA ASN A 39 -4.93 -21.18 4.29
C ASN A 39 -5.26 -21.18 5.79
N VAL A 40 -6.30 -20.44 6.20
CA VAL A 40 -6.89 -20.52 7.54
C VAL A 40 -8.34 -20.95 7.37
N LEU A 41 -8.62 -22.24 7.57
CA LEU A 41 -9.98 -22.77 7.47
C LEU A 41 -10.80 -22.33 8.70
N VAL A 42 -11.60 -21.28 8.54
CA VAL A 42 -12.69 -20.95 9.48
C VAL A 42 -13.99 -21.51 8.89
N LYS A 43 -14.75 -22.27 9.69
CA LYS A 43 -15.94 -23.03 9.24
C LYS A 43 -16.88 -22.16 8.37
N ARG A 44 -17.07 -22.58 7.11
CA ARG A 44 -18.02 -22.13 6.06
C ARG A 44 -17.62 -20.96 5.14
N ILE A 45 -16.60 -20.16 5.45
CA ILE A 45 -16.04 -19.18 4.50
C ILE A 45 -14.54 -19.45 4.43
N SER A 46 -14.02 -19.76 3.25
CA SER A 46 -12.57 -19.86 3.12
C SER A 46 -11.98 -18.45 3.19
N GLU A 47 -11.31 -18.15 4.30
CA GLU A 47 -10.54 -16.92 4.45
C GLU A 47 -9.08 -17.23 4.08
N LYS A 48 -8.52 -16.42 3.20
CA LYS A 48 -7.15 -16.57 2.72
C LYS A 48 -6.38 -15.28 2.94
N ARG A 49 -5.16 -15.39 3.43
CA ARG A 49 -4.26 -14.23 3.59
C ARG A 49 -3.24 -14.22 2.49
N ALA A 50 -2.90 -13.04 2.00
CA ALA A 50 -1.86 -12.84 1.02
C ALA A 50 -1.00 -11.62 1.37
N TRP A 51 0.29 -11.73 1.07
CA TRP A 51 1.09 -10.55 0.80
C TRP A 51 0.91 -10.18 -0.67
N VAL A 52 0.76 -8.89 -0.94
CA VAL A 52 0.64 -8.34 -2.29
C VAL A 52 1.75 -7.33 -2.45
N LYS A 53 2.50 -7.41 -3.55
CA LYS A 53 3.57 -6.48 -3.88
C LYS A 53 3.13 -5.63 -5.07
N TYR A 54 3.04 -4.31 -4.87
CA TYR A 54 2.79 -3.33 -5.92
C TYR A 54 4.12 -2.69 -6.29
N VAL A 55 4.58 -2.87 -7.52
CA VAL A 55 5.88 -2.37 -7.98
C VAL A 55 5.67 -1.05 -8.70
N ASP A 56 6.41 -0.02 -8.31
CA ASP A 56 6.45 1.23 -9.06
C ASP A 56 7.34 1.07 -10.28
N ASP A 57 6.94 1.68 -11.41
CA ASP A 57 7.78 1.76 -12.59
C ASP A 57 9.07 2.57 -12.32
N ASP A 58 10.13 2.19 -13.03
CA ASP A 58 11.37 2.95 -13.09
C ASP A 58 11.12 4.33 -13.71
N LYS A 59 11.54 5.38 -12.99
CA LYS A 59 11.33 6.77 -13.42
C LYS A 59 12.58 7.31 -14.08
N ARG A 60 12.41 7.95 -15.24
CA ARG A 60 13.46 8.74 -15.89
C ARG A 60 13.34 10.19 -15.45
N VAL A 61 14.33 10.68 -14.71
CA VAL A 61 14.35 12.05 -14.20
C VAL A 61 15.59 12.80 -14.68
N LYS A 62 15.46 14.12 -14.85
CA LYS A 62 16.59 14.98 -15.21
C LYS A 62 17.37 15.34 -13.95
N SER A 63 18.67 15.03 -13.94
CA SER A 63 19.56 15.38 -12.84
C SER A 63 19.78 16.90 -12.76
N LYS A 64 20.36 17.37 -11.65
CA LYS A 64 20.79 18.77 -11.49
C LYS A 64 21.80 19.22 -12.56
N SER A 65 22.55 18.28 -13.14
CA SER A 65 23.48 18.53 -14.24
C SER A 65 22.83 18.46 -15.63
N GLY A 66 21.52 18.25 -15.70
CA GLY A 66 20.77 18.17 -16.95
C GLY A 66 20.79 16.80 -17.64
N LYS A 67 21.51 15.81 -17.09
CA LYS A 67 21.55 14.44 -17.62
C LYS A 67 20.28 13.69 -17.25
N ILE A 68 19.70 12.93 -18.19
CA ILE A 68 18.62 11.99 -17.87
C ILE A 68 19.22 10.79 -17.15
N ILE A 69 18.71 10.51 -15.95
CA ILE A 69 19.08 9.34 -15.14
C ILE A 69 17.85 8.46 -14.93
N SER A 70 18.07 7.15 -14.85
CA SER A 70 17.04 6.19 -14.41
C SER A 70 17.10 6.09 -12.90
N VAL A 71 15.98 6.28 -12.23
CA VAL A 71 15.80 6.05 -10.81
C VAL A 71 14.88 4.87 -10.66
N LYS A 72 15.39 3.81 -10.02
CA LYS A 72 14.65 2.57 -9.84
C LYS A 72 13.41 2.83 -8.97
N GLY A 73 12.26 2.34 -9.43
CA GLY A 73 10.99 2.43 -8.71
C GLY A 73 11.05 1.66 -7.39
N GLY A 74 10.34 2.15 -6.38
CA GLY A 74 10.12 1.45 -5.12
C GLY A 74 9.06 0.37 -5.25
N TYR A 75 8.55 -0.10 -4.12
CA TYR A 75 7.35 -0.95 -4.10
C TYR A 75 6.63 -0.85 -2.75
N LEU A 76 5.33 -1.14 -2.78
CA LEU A 76 4.50 -1.32 -1.60
C LEU A 76 4.24 -2.82 -1.40
N MET A 77 4.39 -3.29 -0.16
CA MET A 77 3.91 -4.61 0.25
C MET A 77 2.70 -4.45 1.17
N SER A 78 1.56 -5.00 0.79
CA SER A 78 0.37 -5.06 1.65
C SER A 78 0.09 -6.49 2.11
N LYS A 79 -0.22 -6.64 3.40
CA LYS A 79 -0.75 -7.89 3.96
C LYS A 79 -2.26 -7.78 4.05
N SER A 80 -2.97 -8.59 3.29
CA SER A 80 -4.44 -8.55 3.23
C SER A 80 -5.04 -9.93 3.47
N GLU A 81 -6.27 -9.95 3.98
CA GLU A 81 -7.09 -11.15 4.12
C GLU A 81 -8.34 -11.00 3.26
N PHE A 82 -8.72 -12.09 2.60
CA PHE A 82 -9.81 -12.17 1.64
C PHE A 82 -10.82 -13.20 2.13
N LYS A 83 -12.09 -12.82 2.15
CA LYS A 83 -13.21 -13.76 2.28
C LYS A 83 -13.57 -14.28 0.91
N CYS A 84 -13.28 -15.55 0.65
CA CYS A 84 -13.54 -16.19 -0.63
C CYS A 84 -14.98 -16.70 -0.71
N THR A 85 -15.89 -15.73 -0.71
CA THR A 85 -17.31 -15.85 -1.08
C THR A 85 -17.46 -15.71 -2.61
N PRO A 86 -18.66 -15.94 -3.17
CA PRO A 86 -18.94 -15.58 -4.56
C PRO A 86 -18.52 -14.14 -4.86
N ILE A 87 -18.10 -13.88 -6.11
CA ILE A 87 -17.50 -12.59 -6.53
C ILE A 87 -18.33 -11.38 -6.08
N SER A 88 -19.67 -11.45 -6.16
CA SER A 88 -20.59 -10.38 -5.78
C SER A 88 -20.58 -10.01 -4.28
N GLU A 89 -20.04 -10.89 -3.43
CA GLU A 89 -20.02 -10.74 -1.97
C GLU A 89 -18.59 -10.76 -1.42
N ARG A 90 -17.59 -10.68 -2.30
CA ARG A 90 -16.20 -10.83 -1.91
C ARG A 90 -15.76 -9.64 -1.08
N MET A 91 -15.08 -9.92 0.02
CA MET A 91 -14.59 -8.88 0.92
C MET A 91 -13.09 -9.04 1.15
N HIS A 92 -12.41 -7.93 1.39
CA HIS A 92 -11.02 -7.91 1.81
C HIS A 92 -10.83 -7.00 3.03
N LYS A 93 -9.68 -7.13 3.68
CA LYS A 93 -9.19 -6.13 4.63
C LYS A 93 -7.67 -6.14 4.65
N THR A 94 -7.05 -4.99 4.89
CA THR A 94 -5.60 -4.81 4.85
C THR A 94 -5.07 -4.53 6.24
N PHE A 95 -4.13 -5.38 6.70
CA PHE A 95 -3.54 -5.29 8.05
C PHE A 95 -2.29 -4.44 8.08
N THR A 96 -1.47 -4.54 7.03
CA THR A 96 -0.14 -3.95 7.02
C THR A 96 0.15 -3.44 5.63
N ILE A 97 0.76 -2.27 5.54
CA ILE A 97 1.37 -1.74 4.33
C ILE A 97 2.80 -1.35 4.68
N ILE A 98 3.77 -1.78 3.87
CA ILE A 98 5.19 -1.45 4.01
C ILE A 98 5.66 -0.86 2.70
N GLU A 99 6.30 0.29 2.75
CA GLU A 99 6.90 0.95 1.59
C GLU A 99 8.40 0.67 1.56
N TYR A 100 8.91 0.34 0.38
CA TYR A 100 10.31 0.09 0.12
C TYR A 100 10.82 0.98 -0.99
N ASP A 101 12.06 1.43 -0.87
CA ASP A 101 12.75 2.10 -1.97
C ASP A 101 13.18 1.09 -3.06
N GLY A 102 13.72 1.61 -4.17
CA GLY A 102 14.23 0.77 -5.26
C GLY A 102 15.43 -0.12 -4.90
N LYS A 103 15.98 0.00 -3.70
CA LYS A 103 17.09 -0.80 -3.15
C LYS A 103 16.63 -1.85 -2.13
N ASN A 104 15.31 -1.98 -1.91
CA ASN A 104 14.69 -2.85 -0.90
C ASN A 104 14.89 -2.39 0.54
N GLU A 105 15.19 -1.11 0.77
CA GLU A 105 15.21 -0.54 2.11
C GLU A 105 13.81 -0.06 2.50
N PRO A 106 13.32 -0.38 3.71
CA PRO A 106 12.00 0.07 4.16
C PRO A 106 12.00 1.58 4.38
N LEU A 107 11.11 2.29 3.71
CA LEU A 107 10.87 3.73 3.89
C LEU A 107 9.89 4.02 5.02
N GLY A 108 8.94 3.11 5.25
CA GLY A 108 7.93 3.24 6.29
C GLY A 108 6.96 2.07 6.32
N SER A 109 6.18 1.98 7.38
CA SER A 109 5.09 1.01 7.49
C SER A 109 3.88 1.61 8.18
N LYS A 110 2.72 1.03 7.88
CA LYS A 110 1.45 1.32 8.54
C LYS A 110 0.79 0.00 8.92
N GLU A 111 0.52 -0.16 10.20
CA GLU A 111 -0.23 -1.30 10.74
C GLU A 111 -1.63 -0.85 11.17
N TYR A 112 -2.62 -1.66 10.82
CA TYR A 112 -4.01 -1.48 11.16
C TYR A 112 -4.37 -2.53 12.21
N SER A 113 -4.58 -2.11 13.45
CA SER A 113 -4.88 -3.02 14.56
C SER A 113 -6.26 -3.67 14.44
N TYR A 114 -7.22 -2.94 13.84
CA TYR A 114 -8.60 -3.40 13.63
C TYR A 114 -9.05 -3.01 12.22
N PRO A 115 -8.58 -3.69 11.18
CA PRO A 115 -8.97 -3.38 9.82
C PRO A 115 -10.39 -3.91 9.55
N ASP A 116 -11.24 -3.05 9.02
CA ASP A 116 -12.61 -3.38 8.67
C ASP A 116 -12.68 -4.17 7.36
N TRP A 117 -13.72 -5.00 7.24
CA TRP A 117 -14.01 -5.69 5.99
C TRP A 117 -14.60 -4.71 4.97
N GLU A 118 -13.95 -4.59 3.84
CA GLU A 118 -14.36 -3.78 2.71
C GLU A 118 -14.84 -4.69 1.58
N THR A 119 -15.85 -4.25 0.84
CA THR A 119 -16.31 -4.98 -0.35
C THR A 119 -15.26 -4.81 -1.45
N VAL A 120 -14.89 -5.92 -2.10
CA VAL A 120 -14.00 -5.90 -3.27
C VAL A 120 -14.74 -5.23 -4.43
N PRO A 121 -14.31 -4.06 -4.91
CA PRO A 121 -14.96 -3.41 -6.05
C PRO A 121 -14.60 -4.19 -7.33
N PRO A 122 -15.57 -4.51 -8.21
CA PRO A 122 -15.29 -5.23 -9.44
C PRO A 122 -14.36 -4.43 -10.36
N GLU A 123 -13.61 -5.14 -11.22
CA GLU A 123 -12.72 -4.52 -12.23
C GLU A 123 -11.61 -3.62 -11.65
N THR A 124 -11.21 -3.92 -10.41
CA THR A 124 -10.07 -3.27 -9.76
C THR A 124 -8.93 -4.25 -9.54
N ASN A 125 -7.72 -3.76 -9.29
CA ASN A 125 -6.56 -4.60 -9.00
C ASN A 125 -6.83 -5.53 -7.82
N ILE A 126 -7.59 -5.07 -6.81
CA ILE A 126 -7.96 -5.87 -5.66
C ILE A 126 -8.98 -6.97 -6.01
N ASP A 127 -9.83 -6.79 -7.03
CA ASP A 127 -10.67 -7.87 -7.59
C ASP A 127 -9.80 -8.95 -8.26
N SER A 128 -8.85 -8.55 -9.10
CA SER A 128 -7.92 -9.47 -9.75
C SER A 128 -7.11 -10.28 -8.72
N ILE A 129 -6.58 -9.61 -7.69
CA ILE A 129 -5.91 -10.28 -6.57
C ILE A 129 -6.87 -11.23 -5.86
N ALA A 130 -8.10 -10.79 -5.56
CA ALA A 130 -9.04 -11.60 -4.82
C ALA A 130 -9.47 -12.85 -5.60
N ARG A 131 -9.67 -12.74 -6.93
CA ARG A 131 -9.90 -13.89 -7.84
C ARG A 131 -8.73 -14.84 -7.84
N PHE A 132 -7.51 -14.33 -7.95
CA PHE A 132 -6.33 -15.18 -7.88
C PHE A 132 -6.21 -15.90 -6.54
N VAL A 133 -6.31 -15.17 -5.43
CA VAL A 133 -6.19 -15.73 -4.07
C VAL A 133 -7.27 -16.77 -3.82
N CYS A 134 -8.52 -16.46 -4.17
CA CYS A 134 -9.67 -17.29 -3.84
C CYS A 134 -9.86 -18.46 -4.80
N ASP A 135 -9.80 -18.18 -6.10
CA ASP A 135 -10.22 -19.07 -7.18
C ASP A 135 -9.01 -19.74 -7.86
N GLY A 136 -7.79 -19.18 -7.68
CA GLY A 136 -6.58 -19.68 -8.34
C GLY A 136 -6.48 -19.27 -9.81
N GLU A 137 -7.35 -18.38 -10.27
CA GLU A 137 -7.38 -17.90 -11.66
C GLU A 137 -6.57 -16.62 -11.82
N ILE A 138 -5.66 -16.60 -12.81
CA ILE A 138 -5.07 -15.39 -13.34
C ILE A 138 -5.84 -15.06 -14.62
N ASN A 139 -6.72 -14.07 -14.59
CA ASN A 139 -7.18 -13.43 -15.82
C ASN A 139 -6.34 -12.16 -15.98
N LEU A 140 -5.25 -12.27 -16.74
CA LEU A 140 -4.44 -11.16 -17.25
C LEU A 140 -5.03 -10.67 -18.57
#